data_AF-A0A428WY94-F1
#
_entry.id   AF-A0A428WY94-F1
#
_cell.length_a   1.000
_cell.length_b   1.000
_cell.length_c   1.000
_cell.angle_alpha   90.00
_cell.angle_beta   90.00
_cell.angle_gamma   90.00
#
_symmetry.space_group_name_H-M   'P 1'
#
loop_
_entity.id
_entity.type
_entity.pdbx_description
1 polymer ?
#
loop_
_entity_poly.entity_id
_entity_poly.type
_entity_poly.pdbx_seq_one_letter_code
_entity_poly.pdbx_strand_id
1 'polypeptide(L)'
;MARSATRNGAGEPGRNEPREHGAPRPGPGGTRQGRDTAPPAPAGRTGRPGSRRRPAGSPLLATGLCLAAVAVTAATAPAAQAHRPGPAQGGKATPAIVDSTRHGGNTVALTFDDGPNPADTPRLLQVLREQHVKAVFCLWGDHVEAHPELVRKIVAGGHTLCNHSMHHDDMGAWSEKEIRADLQRTSAAIRKAAPGARIPYFRAPYGSWGKSPEVAAGLGMQPLGWRLVVGDWDPPGTDELVSRLEEGLSPGAVVLLHDGGGDRSQTVEAVERIIPKLRSEGWRFDRPARRG
;
A
#
# COMPACT_ATOMS: atom_id res chain seq x y z
N MET A 1 -17.29 -75.81 24.60
CA MET A 1 -18.32 -75.10 25.40
C MET A 1 -17.89 -73.65 25.55
N ALA A 2 -18.87 -72.75 25.47
CA ALA A 2 -18.74 -71.33 25.18
C ALA A 2 -18.27 -70.42 26.33
N ARG A 3 -17.82 -69.20 25.93
CA ARG A 3 -18.04 -67.84 26.49
C ARG A 3 -16.72 -67.05 26.34
N SER A 4 -16.54 -66.11 25.39
CA SER A 4 -17.23 -64.83 25.13
C SER A 4 -17.23 -63.87 26.32
N ALA A 5 -16.37 -62.85 26.25
CA ALA A 5 -16.55 -61.54 26.87
C ALA A 5 -15.67 -60.50 26.16
N THR A 6 -16.33 -59.63 25.41
CA THR A 6 -15.81 -58.37 24.86
C THR A 6 -15.71 -57.31 25.95
N ARG A 7 -14.72 -56.41 25.86
CA ARG A 7 -14.80 -55.09 26.50
C ARG A 7 -14.10 -54.02 25.66
N ASN A 8 -14.81 -52.90 25.57
CA ASN A 8 -14.65 -51.79 24.64
C ASN A 8 -13.41 -50.92 24.91
N GLY A 9 -12.85 -50.39 23.82
CA GLY A 9 -11.82 -49.36 23.83
C GLY A 9 -12.35 -47.99 24.22
N ALA A 10 -11.56 -47.29 25.02
CA ALA A 10 -11.63 -45.85 25.22
C ALA A 10 -10.51 -45.21 24.40
N GLY A 11 -10.87 -44.28 23.51
CA GLY A 11 -9.93 -43.52 22.70
C GLY A 11 -9.29 -42.41 23.52
N GLU A 12 -7.96 -42.33 23.49
CA GLU A 12 -7.18 -41.17 23.95
C GLU A 12 -7.17 -40.08 22.87
N PRO A 13 -7.24 -38.79 23.25
CA PRO A 13 -7.12 -37.68 22.32
C PRO A 13 -5.65 -37.40 21.97
N GLY A 14 -5.37 -37.44 20.66
CA GLY A 14 -4.06 -37.10 20.09
C GLY A 14 -3.67 -35.64 20.35
N ARG A 15 -2.47 -35.45 20.89
CA ARG A 15 -1.79 -34.16 20.99
C ARG A 15 -1.23 -33.79 19.62
N ASN A 16 -1.69 -32.68 19.04
CA ASN A 16 -1.04 -32.05 17.89
C ASN A 16 -0.08 -30.98 18.41
N GLU A 17 1.21 -31.24 18.30
CA GLU A 17 2.26 -30.23 18.48
C GLU A 17 2.40 -29.38 17.20
N PRO A 18 2.63 -28.06 17.34
CA PRO A 18 2.81 -27.17 16.19
C PRO A 18 4.21 -27.34 15.58
N ARG A 19 4.26 -27.51 14.25
CA ARG A 19 5.50 -27.54 13.47
C ARG A 19 6.10 -26.13 13.40
N GLU A 20 7.29 -25.98 13.94
CA GLU A 20 8.15 -24.80 13.78
C GLU A 20 8.62 -24.69 12.32
N HIS A 21 8.29 -23.57 11.66
CA HIS A 21 8.88 -23.20 10.38
C HIS A 21 10.12 -22.33 10.65
N GLY A 22 11.30 -22.95 10.48
CA GLY A 22 12.60 -22.29 10.64
C GLY A 22 12.89 -21.28 9.53
N ALA A 23 13.31 -20.09 9.94
CA ALA A 23 13.87 -19.07 9.06
C ALA A 23 15.27 -19.49 8.52
N PRO A 24 15.63 -19.15 7.27
CA PRO A 24 16.95 -19.45 6.73
C PRO A 24 18.02 -18.48 7.27
N ARG A 25 19.17 -19.03 7.67
CA ARG A 25 20.38 -18.29 8.08
C ARG A 25 21.18 -17.80 6.86
N PRO A 26 21.88 -16.65 6.94
CA PRO A 26 22.75 -16.17 5.86
C PRO A 26 24.11 -16.89 5.86
N GLY A 27 24.60 -17.24 4.67
CA GLY A 27 25.94 -17.80 4.44
C GLY A 27 27.04 -16.72 4.40
N PRO A 28 28.31 -17.09 4.64
CA PRO A 28 29.38 -16.13 4.88
C PRO A 28 30.01 -15.59 3.59
N GLY A 29 30.49 -14.35 3.68
CA GLY A 29 31.15 -13.62 2.60
C GLY A 29 32.53 -14.15 2.21
N GLY A 30 32.89 -13.88 0.97
CA GLY A 30 34.22 -14.08 0.40
C GLY A 30 34.62 -12.89 -0.45
N THR A 31 35.65 -12.17 -0.01
CA THR A 31 36.34 -11.10 -0.72
C THR A 31 37.14 -11.62 -1.92
N ARG A 32 37.12 -10.91 -3.06
CA ARG A 32 38.24 -10.88 -4.02
C ARG A 32 38.28 -9.58 -4.82
N GLN A 33 39.39 -8.87 -4.68
CA GLN A 33 39.85 -7.80 -5.58
C GLN A 33 40.36 -8.40 -6.90
N GLY A 34 40.24 -7.66 -8.01
CA GLY A 34 40.92 -8.00 -9.26
C GLY A 34 40.48 -7.21 -10.49
N ARG A 35 41.09 -6.03 -10.66
CA ARG A 35 41.50 -5.28 -11.87
C ARG A 35 40.88 -5.56 -13.26
N ASP A 36 40.61 -4.43 -13.92
CA ASP A 36 40.87 -4.07 -15.32
C ASP A 36 40.35 -4.99 -16.44
N THR A 37 39.43 -4.47 -17.26
CA THR A 37 39.70 -4.15 -18.68
C THR A 37 38.42 -3.63 -19.35
N ALA A 38 38.49 -2.43 -19.93
CA ALA A 38 37.51 -1.90 -20.86
C ALA A 38 37.73 -2.49 -22.26
N PRO A 39 36.67 -2.59 -23.09
CA PRO A 39 36.83 -2.53 -24.54
C PRO A 39 35.99 -1.40 -25.19
N PRO A 40 36.28 -1.07 -26.46
CA PRO A 40 36.22 0.30 -26.99
C PRO A 40 34.92 0.65 -27.73
N ALA A 41 34.72 1.95 -27.89
CA ALA A 41 33.77 2.55 -28.83
C ALA A 41 34.22 2.41 -30.29
N PRO A 42 33.29 2.39 -31.27
CA PRO A 42 33.58 2.80 -32.63
C PRO A 42 33.13 4.24 -32.91
N ALA A 43 34.03 4.98 -33.56
CA ALA A 43 33.83 6.32 -34.08
C ALA A 43 33.32 6.32 -35.54
N GLY A 44 32.66 7.41 -35.91
CA GLY A 44 32.47 7.87 -37.29
C GLY A 44 31.04 7.64 -37.85
N ARG A 45 30.37 8.58 -38.53
CA ARG A 45 30.84 9.74 -39.30
C ARG A 45 29.74 10.81 -39.43
N THR A 46 30.13 12.05 -39.17
CA THR A 46 29.89 13.31 -39.93
C THR A 46 28.66 13.45 -40.84
N GLY A 47 27.85 14.49 -40.59
CA GLY A 47 26.91 15.04 -41.58
C GLY A 47 26.01 16.17 -41.07
N ARG A 48 26.50 17.41 -41.05
CA ARG A 48 25.76 18.69 -41.09
C ARG A 48 26.59 19.64 -41.97
N PRO A 49 26.08 20.75 -42.56
CA PRO A 49 24.84 21.46 -42.23
C PRO A 49 24.01 21.94 -43.46
N GLY A 50 22.79 22.41 -43.21
CA GLY A 50 21.96 23.09 -44.21
C GLY A 50 21.05 24.13 -43.57
N SER A 51 21.55 25.36 -43.46
CA SER A 51 20.78 26.57 -43.11
C SER A 51 20.14 27.21 -44.34
N ARG A 52 19.13 28.07 -44.11
CA ARG A 52 18.48 29.08 -45.00
C ARG A 52 17.04 28.66 -45.36
N ARG A 53 16.03 29.52 -45.40
CA ARG A 53 15.86 30.96 -45.14
C ARG A 53 14.34 31.19 -45.04
N ARG A 54 13.91 32.15 -44.22
CA ARG A 54 12.57 32.77 -44.33
C ARG A 54 12.41 33.51 -45.66
N PRO A 55 11.18 33.77 -46.10
CA PRO A 55 10.83 35.19 -46.24
C PRO A 55 9.48 35.57 -45.63
N ALA A 56 9.40 36.86 -45.31
CA ALA A 56 8.23 37.60 -44.90
C ALA A 56 7.30 37.89 -46.08
N GLY A 57 6.04 38.17 -45.78
CA GLY A 57 5.08 38.73 -46.73
C GLY A 57 3.70 38.89 -46.11
N SER A 58 3.43 40.07 -45.53
CA SER A 58 2.08 40.60 -45.42
C SER A 58 1.78 41.42 -46.68
N PRO A 59 0.51 41.48 -47.12
CA PRO A 59 -0.14 42.78 -47.07
C PRO A 59 -1.65 42.75 -46.70
N LEU A 60 -2.03 43.82 -45.99
CA LEU A 60 -3.22 44.68 -46.15
C LEU A 60 -4.65 44.07 -46.13
N LEU A 61 -5.34 44.40 -45.03
CA LEU A 61 -6.65 45.06 -44.94
C LEU A 61 -7.70 44.77 -46.03
N ALA A 62 -8.73 44.01 -45.65
CA ALA A 62 -10.08 44.16 -46.19
C ALA A 62 -11.09 44.09 -45.05
N THR A 63 -11.76 45.22 -44.85
CA THR A 63 -12.89 45.46 -43.97
C THR A 63 -14.07 44.57 -44.36
N GLY A 64 -14.52 43.72 -43.44
CA GLY A 64 -15.72 42.91 -43.58
C GLY A 64 -16.36 42.73 -42.21
N LEU A 65 -17.26 43.64 -41.87
CA LEU A 65 -18.04 43.63 -40.64
C LEU A 65 -19.07 42.49 -40.71
N CYS A 66 -18.68 41.29 -40.29
CA CYS A 66 -19.63 40.22 -39.96
C CYS A 66 -19.90 40.27 -38.45
N LEU A 67 -21.05 40.81 -38.05
CA LEU A 67 -21.61 40.63 -36.71
C LEU A 67 -21.96 39.14 -36.54
N ALA A 68 -21.00 38.35 -36.07
CA ALA A 68 -21.30 37.07 -35.44
C ALA A 68 -21.61 37.34 -33.97
N ALA A 69 -22.88 37.23 -33.59
CA ALA A 69 -23.28 37.24 -32.20
C ALA A 69 -22.67 36.01 -31.50
N VAL A 70 -21.52 36.18 -30.85
CA VAL A 70 -20.97 35.18 -29.94
C VAL A 70 -21.81 35.24 -28.68
N ALA A 71 -22.81 34.36 -28.59
CA ALA A 71 -23.48 34.07 -27.34
C ALA A 71 -22.44 33.42 -26.40
N VAL A 72 -21.85 34.21 -25.51
CA VAL A 72 -21.05 33.70 -24.40
C VAL A 72 -22.02 33.03 -23.43
N THR A 73 -22.32 31.76 -23.66
CA THR A 73 -22.90 30.91 -22.62
C THR A 73 -21.81 30.66 -21.59
N ALA A 74 -21.84 31.41 -20.50
CA ALA A 74 -21.05 31.08 -19.32
C ALA A 74 -21.51 29.71 -18.81
N ALA A 75 -20.82 28.66 -19.23
CA ALA A 75 -20.99 27.32 -18.66
C ALA A 75 -20.54 27.38 -17.21
N THR A 76 -21.50 27.52 -16.29
CA THR A 76 -21.26 27.37 -14.86
C THR A 76 -20.83 25.93 -14.63
N ALA A 77 -19.54 25.70 -14.45
CA ALA A 77 -19.04 24.43 -13.94
C ALA A 77 -19.74 24.15 -12.60
N PRO A 78 -20.30 22.96 -12.38
CA PRO A 78 -20.89 22.64 -11.09
C PRO A 78 -19.77 22.71 -10.05
N ALA A 79 -19.96 23.56 -9.04
CA ALA A 79 -19.05 23.66 -7.90
C ALA A 79 -18.86 22.25 -7.34
N ALA A 80 -17.62 21.77 -7.36
CA ALA A 80 -17.26 20.51 -6.75
C ALA A 80 -17.72 20.55 -5.28
N GLN A 81 -18.77 19.79 -4.95
CA GLN A 81 -19.17 19.59 -3.57
C GLN A 81 -17.97 18.95 -2.87
N ALA A 82 -17.32 19.74 -2.00
CA ALA A 82 -16.35 19.23 -1.06
C ALA A 82 -17.04 18.08 -0.31
N HIS A 83 -16.60 16.85 -0.57
CA HIS A 83 -17.08 15.66 0.11
C HIS A 83 -16.74 15.83 1.59
N ARG A 84 -17.68 16.36 2.36
CA ARG A 84 -17.58 16.39 3.81
C ARG A 84 -17.56 14.93 4.24
N PRO A 85 -16.48 14.43 4.86
CA PRO A 85 -16.51 13.08 5.40
C PRO A 85 -17.67 13.02 6.40
N GLY A 86 -18.67 12.19 6.10
CA GLY A 86 -19.75 11.90 7.03
C GLY A 86 -19.18 11.42 8.38
N PRO A 87 -19.96 11.49 9.47
CA PRO A 87 -19.47 11.13 10.79
C PRO A 87 -18.88 9.72 10.72
N ALA A 88 -17.58 9.64 10.95
CA ALA A 88 -16.86 8.38 10.98
C ALA A 88 -17.40 7.57 12.15
N GLN A 89 -18.39 6.72 11.88
CA GLN A 89 -18.80 5.62 12.76
C GLN A 89 -17.55 4.81 13.05
N GLY A 90 -16.91 5.12 14.15
CA GLY A 90 -15.63 4.57 14.49
C GLY A 90 -15.51 4.67 16.00
N GLY A 91 -15.72 3.53 16.64
CA GLY A 91 -15.53 3.40 18.07
C GLY A 91 -14.10 3.72 18.50
N LYS A 92 -13.90 3.70 19.82
CA LYS A 92 -12.58 3.69 20.45
C LYS A 92 -11.81 2.45 19.97
N ALA A 93 -10.51 2.62 19.70
CA ALA A 93 -9.63 1.51 19.34
C ALA A 93 -9.56 0.47 20.47
N THR A 94 -9.37 -0.80 20.12
CA THR A 94 -9.16 -1.92 21.06
C THR A 94 -7.87 -2.66 20.73
N PRO A 95 -7.32 -3.48 21.65
CA PRO A 95 -6.15 -4.32 21.35
C PRO A 95 -6.42 -5.44 20.35
N ALA A 96 -7.67 -5.67 19.93
CA ALA A 96 -7.98 -6.72 18.96
C ALA A 96 -7.36 -6.41 17.59
N ILE A 97 -6.70 -7.39 17.00
CA ILE A 97 -6.13 -7.26 15.65
C ILE A 97 -7.27 -7.45 14.65
N VAL A 98 -7.52 -6.43 13.82
CA VAL A 98 -8.53 -6.51 12.76
C VAL A 98 -7.89 -6.97 11.45
N ASP A 99 -8.47 -7.98 10.83
CA ASP A 99 -8.05 -8.57 9.56
C ASP A 99 -9.18 -8.52 8.50
N SER A 100 -10.28 -7.84 8.84
CA SER A 100 -11.48 -7.76 8.02
C SER A 100 -11.88 -6.32 7.66
N THR A 101 -12.65 -6.19 6.59
CA THR A 101 -13.27 -4.94 6.16
C THR A 101 -14.37 -4.49 7.13
N ARG A 102 -14.70 -3.21 7.07
CA ARG A 102 -15.74 -2.60 7.90
C ARG A 102 -17.13 -3.16 7.60
N HIS A 103 -17.43 -3.48 6.35
CA HIS A 103 -18.71 -4.06 5.95
C HIS A 103 -18.50 -5.49 5.45
N GLY A 104 -19.43 -6.40 5.75
CA GLY A 104 -19.38 -7.77 5.26
C GLY A 104 -19.72 -7.92 3.76
N GLY A 105 -19.76 -9.16 3.30
CA GLY A 105 -19.99 -9.54 1.90
C GLY A 105 -18.72 -9.44 1.04
N ASN A 106 -18.88 -9.41 -0.29
CA ASN A 106 -17.78 -9.31 -1.25
C ASN A 106 -17.15 -7.91 -1.19
N THR A 107 -16.44 -7.64 -0.10
CA THR A 107 -15.67 -6.43 0.12
C THR A 107 -14.21 -6.78 0.32
N VAL A 108 -13.33 -5.86 -0.01
CA VAL A 108 -11.88 -6.01 0.15
C VAL A 108 -11.25 -4.70 0.57
N ALA A 109 -10.26 -4.74 1.46
CA ALA A 109 -9.43 -3.59 1.79
C ALA A 109 -8.00 -3.83 1.31
N LEU A 110 -7.51 -2.96 0.43
CA LEU A 110 -6.11 -2.95 0.01
C LEU A 110 -5.27 -2.14 1.01
N THR A 111 -4.18 -2.73 1.49
CA THR A 111 -3.26 -2.10 2.44
C THR A 111 -1.83 -2.25 1.95
N PHE A 112 -1.04 -1.19 2.10
CA PHE A 112 0.32 -1.09 1.57
C PHE A 112 1.30 -0.73 2.68
N ASP A 113 2.31 -1.56 2.87
CA ASP A 113 3.36 -1.39 3.89
C ASP A 113 4.66 -0.86 3.28
N ASP A 114 5.54 -0.42 4.17
CA ASP A 114 6.94 0.01 3.93
C ASP A 114 7.14 1.29 3.13
N GLY A 115 6.07 1.90 2.63
CA GLY A 115 6.12 3.20 1.98
C GLY A 115 6.36 4.38 2.96
N PRO A 116 6.53 5.59 2.42
CA PRO A 116 6.43 5.91 0.99
C PRO A 116 7.75 5.72 0.23
N ASN A 117 7.68 5.09 -0.94
CA ASN A 117 8.77 4.87 -1.89
C ASN A 117 8.67 5.85 -3.08
N PRO A 118 9.75 6.58 -3.42
CA PRO A 118 9.71 7.57 -4.51
C PRO A 118 9.50 6.97 -5.90
N ALA A 119 9.85 5.71 -6.13
CA ALA A 119 9.67 5.05 -7.42
C ALA A 119 8.22 4.57 -7.62
N ASP A 120 7.65 3.87 -6.63
CA ASP A 120 6.41 3.11 -6.83
C ASP A 120 5.18 3.72 -6.17
N THR A 121 5.29 4.39 -5.02
CA THR A 121 4.14 5.04 -4.36
C THR A 121 3.42 6.04 -5.30
N PRO A 122 4.10 6.91 -6.09
CA PRO A 122 3.41 7.79 -7.03
C PRO A 122 2.62 7.06 -8.11
N ARG A 123 3.17 5.94 -8.63
CA ARG A 123 2.53 5.12 -9.66
C ARG A 123 1.31 4.40 -9.08
N LEU A 124 1.44 3.83 -7.89
CA LEU A 124 0.34 3.21 -7.16
C LEU A 124 -0.80 4.20 -6.89
N LEU A 125 -0.49 5.41 -6.44
CA LEU A 125 -1.48 6.47 -6.22
C LEU A 125 -2.21 6.86 -7.52
N GLN A 126 -1.52 6.83 -8.66
CA GLN A 126 -2.15 7.04 -9.96
C GLN A 126 -3.14 5.93 -10.29
N VAL A 127 -2.73 4.66 -10.18
CA VAL A 127 -3.60 3.49 -10.40
C VAL A 127 -4.85 3.57 -9.52
N LEU A 128 -4.68 3.80 -8.22
CA LEU A 128 -5.80 3.89 -7.28
C LEU A 128 -6.74 5.07 -7.60
N ARG A 129 -6.19 6.19 -8.07
CA ARG A 129 -6.98 7.36 -8.50
C ARG A 129 -7.82 7.04 -9.73
N GLU A 130 -7.21 6.46 -10.76
CA GLU A 130 -7.88 6.08 -12.02
C GLU A 130 -8.98 5.05 -11.77
N GLN A 131 -8.74 4.13 -10.84
CA GLN A 131 -9.71 3.13 -10.44
C GLN A 131 -10.73 3.63 -9.40
N HIS A 132 -10.64 4.87 -8.92
CA HIS A 132 -11.47 5.42 -7.85
C HIS A 132 -11.49 4.54 -6.57
N VAL A 133 -10.35 3.95 -6.21
CA VAL A 133 -10.19 3.12 -5.00
C VAL A 133 -9.44 3.90 -3.93
N LYS A 134 -9.90 3.77 -2.68
CA LYS A 134 -9.15 4.23 -1.50
C LYS A 134 -8.54 3.03 -0.79
N ALA A 135 -7.35 3.23 -0.23
CA ALA A 135 -6.54 2.20 0.40
C ALA A 135 -5.99 2.69 1.74
N VAL A 136 -5.33 1.81 2.48
CA VAL A 136 -4.57 2.15 3.68
C VAL A 136 -3.08 2.07 3.37
N PHE A 137 -2.31 3.04 3.81
CA PHE A 137 -0.84 3.04 3.70
C PHE A 137 -0.24 3.02 5.10
N CYS A 138 0.41 1.92 5.48
CA CYS A 138 1.15 1.78 6.73
C CYS A 138 2.58 2.29 6.51
N LEU A 139 2.85 3.48 7.05
CA LEU A 139 4.03 4.25 6.72
C LEU A 139 5.18 3.94 7.68
N TRP A 140 6.35 3.66 7.10
CA TRP A 140 7.62 3.56 7.79
C TRP A 140 8.17 4.97 8.08
N GLY A 141 8.41 5.28 9.36
CA GLY A 141 8.85 6.60 9.83
C GLY A 141 10.06 7.19 9.10
N ASP A 142 11.14 6.43 8.87
CA ASP A 142 12.31 6.95 8.16
C ASP A 142 11.99 7.36 6.72
N HIS A 143 11.14 6.58 6.03
CA HIS A 143 10.69 6.91 4.68
C HIS A 143 9.75 8.14 4.67
N VAL A 144 8.96 8.32 5.72
CA VAL A 144 8.15 9.54 5.91
C VAL A 144 9.04 10.77 6.05
N GLU A 145 10.14 10.68 6.80
CA GLU A 145 11.09 11.78 6.96
C GLU A 145 11.87 12.07 5.67
N ALA A 146 12.21 11.04 4.91
CA ALA A 146 12.89 11.16 3.62
C ALA A 146 11.99 11.72 2.51
N HIS A 147 10.71 11.35 2.50
CA HIS A 147 9.76 11.66 1.42
C HIS A 147 8.43 12.25 1.92
N PRO A 148 8.46 13.38 2.68
CA PRO A 148 7.24 13.95 3.26
C PRO A 148 6.23 14.44 2.22
N GLU A 149 6.68 14.75 1.00
CA GLU A 149 5.82 15.08 -0.14
C GLU A 149 4.93 13.93 -0.58
N LEU A 150 5.38 12.69 -0.45
CA LEU A 150 4.58 11.52 -0.80
C LEU A 150 3.48 11.30 0.23
N VAL A 151 3.77 11.51 1.52
CA VAL A 151 2.73 11.50 2.57
C VAL A 151 1.62 12.50 2.27
N ARG A 152 1.98 13.72 1.83
CA ARG A 152 0.99 14.72 1.42
C ARG A 152 0.16 14.25 0.21
N LYS A 153 0.78 13.58 -0.77
CA LYS A 153 0.06 13.02 -1.92
C LYS A 153 -0.89 11.89 -1.52
N ILE A 154 -0.49 11.01 -0.60
CA ILE A 154 -1.33 9.95 -0.03
C ILE A 154 -2.57 10.57 0.64
N VAL A 155 -2.38 11.58 1.49
CA VAL A 155 -3.48 12.30 2.15
C VAL A 155 -4.37 13.04 1.16
N ALA A 156 -3.80 13.75 0.19
CA ALA A 156 -4.54 14.47 -0.85
C ALA A 156 -5.36 13.52 -1.74
N GLY A 157 -4.86 12.30 -1.94
CA GLY A 157 -5.59 11.22 -2.61
C GLY A 157 -6.75 10.65 -1.78
N GLY A 158 -6.94 11.07 -0.52
CA GLY A 158 -8.01 10.60 0.36
C GLY A 158 -7.79 9.19 0.90
N HIS A 159 -6.55 8.69 0.86
CA HIS A 159 -6.17 7.41 1.43
C HIS A 159 -6.05 7.50 2.95
N THR A 160 -6.13 6.35 3.62
CA THR A 160 -6.04 6.30 5.08
C THR A 160 -4.60 6.02 5.49
N LEU A 161 -4.09 6.74 6.49
CA LEU A 161 -2.75 6.49 7.02
C LEU A 161 -2.77 5.43 8.13
N CYS A 162 -1.69 4.69 8.23
CA CYS A 162 -1.41 3.70 9.24
C CYS A 162 0.04 3.90 9.70
N ASN A 163 0.32 3.63 10.97
CA ASN A 163 1.66 3.68 11.55
C ASN A 163 2.34 2.30 11.37
N HIS A 164 3.59 2.29 10.90
CA HIS A 164 4.35 1.05 10.70
C HIS A 164 5.74 1.08 11.35
N SER A 165 5.81 1.65 12.55
CA SER A 165 7.04 1.89 13.33
C SER A 165 8.02 2.88 12.68
N MET A 166 9.03 3.32 13.45
CA MET A 166 9.97 4.33 13.00
C MET A 166 11.02 3.75 12.06
N HIS A 167 11.51 2.56 12.39
CA HIS A 167 12.70 1.94 11.77
C HIS A 167 12.42 0.55 11.17
N HIS A 168 11.16 0.11 11.16
CA HIS A 168 10.77 -1.24 10.73
C HIS A 168 11.47 -2.36 11.54
N ASP A 169 11.80 -2.09 12.81
CA ASP A 169 12.38 -3.08 13.72
C ASP A 169 11.36 -4.14 14.14
N ASP A 170 11.83 -5.35 14.46
CA ASP A 170 11.03 -6.35 15.16
C ASP A 170 10.82 -5.91 16.62
N MET A 171 9.57 -5.54 16.95
CA MET A 171 9.19 -5.01 18.26
C MET A 171 8.61 -6.09 19.20
N GLY A 172 8.63 -7.37 18.82
CA GLY A 172 7.94 -8.45 19.54
C GLY A 172 8.40 -8.63 20.99
N ALA A 173 9.68 -8.34 21.24
CA ALA A 173 10.29 -8.43 22.58
C ALA A 173 10.40 -7.09 23.31
N TRP A 174 9.96 -5.98 22.69
CA TRP A 174 10.11 -4.65 23.27
C TRP A 174 9.20 -4.44 24.49
N SER A 175 9.63 -3.55 25.38
CA SER A 175 8.79 -3.05 26.46
C SER A 175 7.69 -2.12 25.94
N GLU A 176 6.60 -1.96 26.69
CA GLU A 176 5.52 -1.03 26.33
C GLU A 176 6.02 0.42 26.19
N LYS A 177 7.05 0.80 26.96
CA LYS A 177 7.65 2.14 26.90
C LYS A 177 8.38 2.36 25.58
N GLU A 178 9.17 1.39 25.14
CA GLU A 178 9.89 1.44 23.86
C GLU A 178 8.90 1.49 22.70
N ILE A 179 7.90 0.61 22.70
CA ILE A 179 6.85 0.60 21.68
C ILE A 179 6.13 1.96 21.65
N ARG A 180 5.71 2.47 22.82
CA ARG A 180 5.00 3.76 22.89
C ARG A 180 5.82 4.90 22.34
N ALA A 181 7.11 4.96 22.68
CA ALA A 181 8.01 6.00 22.23
C ALA A 181 8.17 5.98 20.70
N ASP A 182 8.37 4.79 20.12
CA ASP A 182 8.45 4.60 18.67
C ASP A 182 7.16 5.02 17.98
N LEU A 183 6.02 4.48 18.39
CA LEU A 183 4.73 4.78 17.76
C LEU A 183 4.39 6.27 17.81
N GLN A 184 4.74 6.95 18.90
CA GLN A 184 4.58 8.40 19.03
C GLN A 184 5.52 9.16 18.10
N ARG A 185 6.79 8.73 17.97
CA ARG A 185 7.77 9.34 17.07
C ARG A 185 7.33 9.22 15.60
N THR A 186 6.93 8.03 15.17
CA THR A 186 6.42 7.79 13.81
C THR A 186 5.17 8.63 13.53
N SER A 187 4.25 8.68 14.49
CA SER A 187 3.06 9.53 14.36
C SER A 187 3.39 11.03 14.29
N ALA A 188 4.44 11.47 14.99
CA ALA A 188 4.91 12.84 14.92
C ALA A 188 5.54 13.15 13.56
N ALA A 189 6.36 12.24 13.00
CA ALA A 189 6.92 12.37 11.65
C ALA A 189 5.81 12.48 10.60
N ILE A 190 4.79 11.62 10.65
CA ILE A 190 3.63 11.67 9.76
C ILE A 190 2.90 13.01 9.86
N ARG A 191 2.62 13.49 11.08
CA ARG A 191 1.92 14.77 11.28
C ARG A 191 2.78 15.98 10.94
N LYS A 192 4.10 15.88 11.02
CA LYS A 192 5.02 16.90 10.52
C LYS A 192 4.95 17.00 8.99
N ALA A 193 4.88 15.87 8.29
CA ALA A 193 4.73 15.83 6.84
C ALA A 193 3.33 16.29 6.36
N ALA A 194 2.29 15.92 7.10
CA ALA A 194 0.88 16.24 6.83
C ALA A 194 0.16 16.68 8.12
N PRO A 195 0.14 18.00 8.44
CA PRO A 195 -0.51 18.52 9.62
C PRO A 195 -2.00 18.13 9.71
N GLY A 196 -2.43 17.70 10.89
CA GLY A 196 -3.82 17.27 11.12
C GLY A 196 -4.17 15.87 10.58
N ALA A 197 -3.22 15.15 9.99
CA ALA A 197 -3.46 13.80 9.51
C ALA A 197 -3.94 12.87 10.64
N ARG A 198 -5.01 12.12 10.35
CA ARG A 198 -5.50 11.06 11.22
C ARG A 198 -4.74 9.78 10.93
N ILE A 199 -4.30 9.11 11.98
CA ILE A 199 -3.57 7.84 11.92
C ILE A 199 -4.40 6.82 12.72
N PRO A 200 -5.49 6.27 12.15
CA PRO A 200 -6.41 5.39 12.87
C PRO A 200 -5.90 3.96 13.06
N TYR A 201 -4.82 3.56 12.41
CA TYR A 201 -4.31 2.19 12.44
C TYR A 201 -2.82 2.15 12.79
N PHE A 202 -2.42 1.02 13.35
CA PHE A 202 -1.03 0.61 13.50
C PHE A 202 -0.89 -0.83 13.02
N ARG A 203 0.18 -1.15 12.32
CA ARG A 203 0.55 -2.52 11.96
C ARG A 203 1.97 -2.78 12.48
N ALA A 204 2.17 -3.88 13.19
CA ALA A 204 3.49 -4.27 13.66
C ALA A 204 4.34 -4.79 12.48
N PRO A 205 5.59 -4.32 12.32
CA PRO A 205 6.54 -4.92 11.38
C PRO A 205 6.59 -6.44 11.55
N TYR A 206 6.65 -7.16 10.43
CA TYR A 206 6.68 -8.63 10.37
C TYR A 206 5.45 -9.35 11.00
N GLY A 207 4.43 -8.61 11.44
CA GLY A 207 3.35 -9.17 12.28
C GLY A 207 3.84 -9.58 13.68
N SER A 208 4.98 -9.07 14.14
CA SER A 208 5.54 -9.37 15.45
C SER A 208 4.88 -8.51 16.53
N TRP A 209 3.72 -8.97 17.01
CA TRP A 209 2.83 -8.12 17.81
C TRP A 209 3.35 -7.81 19.22
N GLY A 210 3.93 -8.77 19.95
CA GLY A 210 4.36 -8.54 21.33
C GLY A 210 3.30 -7.83 22.17
N LYS A 211 3.67 -6.71 22.80
CA LYS A 211 2.76 -5.82 23.58
C LYS A 211 2.22 -4.63 22.77
N SER A 212 2.47 -4.60 21.47
CA SER A 212 2.12 -3.46 20.62
C SER A 212 0.62 -3.26 20.42
N PRO A 213 -0.26 -4.29 20.41
CA PRO A 213 -1.69 -4.05 20.27
C PRO A 213 -2.29 -3.20 21.39
N GLU A 214 -1.91 -3.46 22.65
CA GLU A 214 -2.34 -2.70 23.83
C GLU A 214 -1.85 -1.25 23.77
N VAL A 215 -0.58 -1.06 23.42
CA VAL A 215 0.03 0.27 23.32
C VAL A 215 -0.62 1.08 22.19
N ALA A 216 -0.79 0.48 21.01
CA ALA A 216 -1.42 1.10 19.86
C ALA A 216 -2.86 1.51 20.15
N ALA A 217 -3.66 0.61 20.75
CA ALA A 217 -5.03 0.89 21.15
C ALA A 217 -5.09 2.04 22.17
N GLY A 218 -4.17 2.07 23.14
CA GLY A 218 -4.02 3.16 24.10
C GLY A 218 -3.64 4.51 23.47
N LEU A 219 -3.02 4.50 22.28
CA LEU A 219 -2.74 5.67 21.45
C LEU A 219 -3.87 6.00 20.45
N GLY A 220 -4.97 5.24 20.47
CA GLY A 220 -6.12 5.43 19.59
C GLY A 220 -5.97 4.84 18.19
N MET A 221 -4.97 3.96 17.99
CA MET A 221 -4.73 3.25 16.74
C MET A 221 -5.25 1.82 16.86
N GLN A 222 -6.10 1.39 15.92
CA GLN A 222 -6.54 0.00 15.86
C GLN A 222 -5.41 -0.87 15.29
N PRO A 223 -4.99 -1.95 15.96
CA PRO A 223 -4.07 -2.92 15.40
C PRO A 223 -4.64 -3.55 14.13
N LEU A 224 -3.90 -3.44 13.02
CA LEU A 224 -4.33 -3.83 11.68
C LEU A 224 -3.50 -5.03 11.19
N GLY A 225 -4.10 -6.21 11.20
CA GLY A 225 -3.54 -7.41 10.60
C GLY A 225 -3.89 -7.53 9.12
N TRP A 226 -3.92 -8.76 8.64
CA TRP A 226 -4.32 -9.11 7.28
C TRP A 226 -4.93 -10.51 7.27
N ARG A 227 -5.80 -10.75 6.30
CA ARG A 227 -6.36 -12.07 6.01
C ARG A 227 -5.71 -12.73 4.81
N LEU A 228 -5.26 -11.91 3.85
CA LEU A 228 -4.54 -12.35 2.67
C LEU A 228 -3.18 -11.66 2.60
N VAL A 229 -2.16 -12.46 2.32
CA VAL A 229 -0.80 -12.01 2.01
C VAL A 229 -0.31 -12.81 0.81
N VAL A 230 0.29 -12.13 -0.17
CA VAL A 230 0.65 -12.74 -1.46
C VAL A 230 2.15 -12.85 -1.72
N GLY A 231 2.98 -12.40 -0.76
CA GLY A 231 4.44 -12.52 -0.86
C GLY A 231 5.07 -11.57 -1.87
N ASP A 232 4.49 -10.39 -2.08
CA ASP A 232 4.95 -9.42 -3.08
C ASP A 232 6.29 -8.74 -2.75
N TRP A 233 6.80 -8.95 -1.53
CA TRP A 233 8.13 -8.47 -1.14
C TRP A 233 9.28 -9.21 -1.81
N ASP A 234 9.07 -10.47 -2.20
CA ASP A 234 9.99 -11.31 -2.99
C ASP A 234 9.37 -11.53 -4.39
N PRO A 235 9.57 -10.60 -5.34
CA PRO A 235 8.64 -10.40 -6.46
C PRO A 235 8.63 -11.60 -7.42
N PRO A 236 7.53 -12.39 -7.47
CA PRO A 236 7.50 -13.65 -8.20
C PRO A 236 7.08 -13.49 -9.67
N GLY A 237 6.75 -12.27 -10.10
CA GLY A 237 6.12 -11.93 -11.36
C GLY A 237 4.71 -11.37 -11.17
N THR A 238 4.33 -10.39 -11.98
CA THR A 238 2.99 -9.74 -11.93
C THR A 238 1.85 -10.75 -12.10
N ASP A 239 1.97 -11.70 -13.02
CA ASP A 239 0.92 -12.70 -13.29
C ASP A 239 0.68 -13.63 -12.09
N GLU A 240 1.77 -14.04 -11.42
CA GLU A 240 1.71 -14.85 -10.20
C GLU A 240 1.06 -14.08 -9.05
N LEU A 241 1.38 -12.78 -8.87
CA LEU A 241 0.73 -11.95 -7.87
C LEU A 241 -0.78 -11.81 -8.14
N VAL A 242 -1.19 -11.66 -9.40
CA VAL A 242 -2.59 -11.61 -9.78
C VAL A 242 -3.29 -12.93 -9.46
N SER A 243 -2.72 -14.09 -9.83
CA SER A 243 -3.28 -15.41 -9.49
C SER A 243 -3.43 -15.60 -7.98
N ARG A 244 -2.40 -15.29 -7.19
CA ARG A 244 -2.48 -15.38 -5.71
C ARG A 244 -3.55 -14.49 -5.12
N LEU A 245 -3.75 -13.29 -5.67
CA LEU A 245 -4.81 -12.39 -5.24
C LEU A 245 -6.19 -13.00 -5.54
N GLU A 246 -6.40 -13.50 -6.75
CA GLU A 246 -7.67 -14.09 -7.18
C GLU A 246 -8.03 -15.35 -6.37
N GLU A 247 -7.06 -16.25 -6.18
CA GLU A 247 -7.27 -17.53 -5.51
C GLU A 247 -7.40 -17.38 -3.98
N GLY A 248 -6.67 -16.42 -3.40
CA GLY A 248 -6.64 -16.20 -1.95
C GLY A 248 -7.71 -15.25 -1.42
N LEU A 249 -8.42 -14.52 -2.28
CA LEU A 249 -9.41 -13.54 -1.86
C LEU A 249 -10.62 -14.20 -1.23
N SER A 250 -10.98 -13.72 -0.03
CA SER A 250 -12.18 -14.11 0.70
C SER A 250 -13.02 -12.88 1.06
N PRO A 251 -14.36 -13.03 1.17
CA PRO A 251 -15.24 -11.93 1.55
C PRO A 251 -14.78 -11.19 2.80
N GLY A 252 -14.59 -9.89 2.66
CA GLY A 252 -14.15 -9.01 3.73
C GLY A 252 -12.67 -9.07 4.06
N ALA A 253 -11.81 -9.60 3.18
CA ALA A 253 -10.37 -9.66 3.43
C ALA A 253 -9.69 -8.29 3.49
N VAL A 254 -8.82 -8.11 4.47
CA VAL A 254 -7.73 -7.13 4.44
C VAL A 254 -6.53 -7.78 3.75
N VAL A 255 -6.07 -7.17 2.65
CA VAL A 255 -4.96 -7.67 1.84
C VAL A 255 -3.69 -6.90 2.19
N LEU A 256 -2.64 -7.61 2.58
CA LEU A 256 -1.29 -7.09 2.77
C LEU A 256 -0.54 -7.07 1.43
N LEU A 257 -0.09 -5.89 1.03
CA LEU A 257 0.78 -5.60 -0.10
C LEU A 257 1.85 -4.59 0.37
N HIS A 258 2.83 -4.30 -0.47
CA HIS A 258 3.90 -3.35 -0.17
C HIS A 258 4.00 -2.27 -1.25
N ASP A 259 4.17 -1.02 -0.83
CA ASP A 259 4.58 0.07 -1.74
C ASP A 259 6.02 0.52 -1.48
N GLY A 260 6.68 0.05 -0.41
CA GLY A 260 8.11 0.22 -0.16
C GLY A 260 8.87 -1.07 0.14
N GLY A 261 10.07 -0.94 0.72
CA GLY A 261 10.93 -2.09 1.05
C GLY A 261 11.67 -2.72 -0.14
N GLY A 262 11.77 -2.02 -1.27
CA GLY A 262 12.41 -2.50 -2.50
C GLY A 262 11.67 -2.04 -3.76
N ASP A 263 11.92 -2.72 -4.88
CA ASP A 263 11.15 -2.54 -6.11
C ASP A 263 9.75 -3.15 -5.94
N ARG A 264 8.71 -2.34 -6.16
CA ARG A 264 7.29 -2.72 -6.07
C ARG A 264 6.55 -2.52 -7.38
N SER A 265 7.27 -2.44 -8.50
CA SER A 265 6.68 -2.33 -9.84
C SER A 265 5.66 -3.44 -10.13
N GLN A 266 5.99 -4.70 -9.80
CA GLN A 266 5.08 -5.84 -9.99
C GLN A 266 3.82 -5.74 -9.11
N THR A 267 3.94 -5.22 -7.88
CA THR A 267 2.79 -4.96 -7.00
C THR A 267 1.89 -3.90 -7.61
N VAL A 268 2.44 -2.79 -8.13
CA VAL A 268 1.67 -1.74 -8.80
C VAL A 268 0.91 -2.29 -10.00
N GLU A 269 1.57 -3.08 -10.84
CA GLU A 269 0.95 -3.70 -12.02
C GLU A 269 -0.12 -4.74 -11.64
N ALA A 270 0.10 -5.53 -10.59
CA ALA A 270 -0.89 -6.48 -10.10
C ALA A 270 -2.14 -5.76 -9.58
N VAL A 271 -1.96 -4.65 -8.84
CA VAL A 271 -3.07 -3.79 -8.37
C VAL A 271 -3.86 -3.20 -9.54
N GLU A 272 -3.16 -2.74 -10.58
CA GLU A 272 -3.80 -2.21 -11.79
C GLU A 272 -4.71 -3.23 -12.49
N ARG A 273 -4.31 -4.50 -12.50
CA ARG A 273 -5.06 -5.60 -13.12
C ARG A 273 -6.18 -6.15 -12.24
N ILE A 274 -5.93 -6.31 -10.93
CA ILE A 274 -6.89 -6.97 -10.04
C ILE A 274 -8.12 -6.11 -9.74
N ILE A 275 -7.96 -4.78 -9.65
CA ILE A 275 -9.07 -3.89 -9.31
C ILE A 275 -10.25 -3.99 -10.30
N PRO A 276 -10.05 -3.82 -11.63
CA PRO A 276 -11.15 -3.93 -12.58
C PRO A 276 -11.76 -5.33 -12.60
N LYS A 277 -10.97 -6.39 -12.42
CA LYS A 277 -11.47 -7.76 -12.36
C LYS A 277 -12.40 -7.97 -11.17
N LEU A 278 -11.96 -7.62 -9.96
CA LEU A 278 -12.80 -7.74 -8.76
C LEU A 278 -14.09 -6.92 -8.87
N ARG A 279 -14.04 -5.73 -9.49
CA ARG A 279 -15.25 -4.95 -9.77
C ARG A 279 -16.21 -5.69 -10.70
N SER A 280 -15.70 -6.33 -11.75
CA SER A 280 -16.52 -7.10 -12.69
C SER A 280 -17.21 -8.30 -12.04
N GLU A 281 -16.60 -8.83 -10.97
CA GLU A 281 -17.13 -9.93 -10.15
C GLU A 281 -18.02 -9.45 -8.98
N GLY A 282 -18.30 -8.15 -8.90
CA GLY A 282 -19.19 -7.56 -7.90
C GLY A 282 -18.57 -7.26 -6.54
N TRP A 283 -17.23 -7.31 -6.42
CA TRP A 283 -16.54 -6.88 -5.21
C TRP A 283 -16.56 -5.36 -5.05
N ARG A 284 -16.55 -4.92 -3.79
CA ARG A 284 -16.42 -3.51 -3.41
C ARG A 284 -15.14 -3.26 -2.63
N PHE A 285 -14.49 -2.14 -2.91
CA PHE A 285 -13.34 -1.70 -2.13
C PHE A 285 -13.80 -0.93 -0.90
N ASP A 286 -13.36 -1.36 0.28
CA ASP A 286 -13.74 -0.81 1.56
C ASP A 286 -12.51 -0.51 2.43
N ARG A 287 -12.72 0.05 3.61
CA ARG A 287 -11.69 0.22 4.64
C ARG A 287 -11.70 -0.96 5.60
N PRO A 288 -10.56 -1.26 6.26
CA PRO A 288 -10.55 -2.20 7.38
C PRO A 288 -11.55 -1.78 8.47
N ALA A 289 -12.03 -2.75 9.24
CA ALA A 289 -12.85 -2.49 10.41
C ALA A 289 -12.10 -1.64 11.45
N ARG A 290 -12.85 -0.99 12.36
CA ARG A 290 -12.29 -0.31 13.54
C ARG A 290 -12.66 -1.03 14.85
N ARG A 291 -13.32 -2.18 14.75
CA ARG A 291 -13.69 -3.07 15.84
C ARG A 291 -13.49 -4.49 15.31
N GLY A 292 -12.88 -5.36 16.13
CA GLY A 292 -12.95 -6.81 15.96
C GLY A 292 -14.27 -7.35 16.46
#